data_AF-A0A218QKX0-F1
#
_entry.id   AF-A0A218QKX0-F1
#
_cell.length_a   1.000
_cell.length_b   1.000
_cell.length_c   1.000
_cell.angle_alpha   90.00
_cell.angle_beta   90.00
_cell.angle_gamma   90.00
#
_symmetry.space_group_name_H-M   'P 1'
#
loop_
_entity.id
_entity.type
_entity.pdbx_description
1 polymer ?
#
loop_
_entity_poly.entity_id
_entity_poly.type
_entity_poly.pdbx_seq_one_letter_code
_entity_poly.pdbx_strand_id
1 'polypeptide(L)'
;MWLFDCGEGTQHQIIRSELKISQLSRIFITHMHGDHIFGLMGLLATCGLAGNVDRIDVYGPPGLNEYLQAASRYSHTHFSYPLKVHVVRPGIIYEDDEFTVSCGPLQHRITAFGYRVVEKDRSGRFDIEKAKALQIPPGRIYGQLKRGETVTLNDGRVIDGTQLCGPTEIGRKIAYCTDTVFCEGAVELAQDADVLIHEATFAHQDADMAFQRLHSTTTMAAQTALGAGAHRLIMTHFSPRYAPGNSVELKDLLHEARAIFPKTDMAYDFFTYEVPRRREVELTKAGV
;
A
#
# COMPACT_ATOMS: atom_id res chain seq x y z
N MET A 1 -10.53 -3.95 4.87
CA MET A 1 -10.12 -3.79 3.47
C MET A 1 -9.85 -2.32 3.20
N TRP A 2 -8.70 -2.01 2.60
CA TRP A 2 -8.36 -0.67 2.10
C TRP A 2 -8.22 -0.75 0.59
N LEU A 3 -8.66 0.29 -0.11
CA LEU A 3 -8.65 0.37 -1.56
C LEU A 3 -7.76 1.52 -2.02
N PHE A 4 -6.96 1.30 -3.06
CA PHE A 4 -6.14 2.33 -3.71
C PHE A 4 -6.68 2.53 -5.13
N ASP A 5 -7.07 3.77 -5.44
CA ASP A 5 -7.87 4.17 -6.58
C ASP A 5 -9.22 3.45 -6.70
N CYS A 6 -10.14 4.02 -7.48
CA CYS A 6 -11.48 3.48 -7.68
C CYS A 6 -12.01 3.83 -9.08
N GLY A 7 -11.39 3.25 -10.10
CA GLY A 7 -11.82 3.35 -11.48
C GLY A 7 -13.24 2.83 -11.72
N GLU A 8 -13.82 3.21 -12.85
CA GLU A 8 -15.14 2.71 -13.25
C GLU A 8 -15.17 1.17 -13.23
N GLY A 9 -16.28 0.61 -12.73
CA GLY A 9 -16.42 -0.84 -12.65
C GLY A 9 -15.81 -1.50 -11.41
N THR A 10 -15.03 -0.79 -10.58
CA THR A 10 -14.38 -1.36 -9.37
C THR A 10 -15.35 -2.15 -8.49
N GLN A 11 -16.56 -1.65 -8.22
CA GLN A 11 -17.57 -2.38 -7.44
C GLN A 11 -17.96 -3.74 -8.05
N HIS A 12 -18.03 -3.83 -9.38
CA HIS A 12 -18.35 -5.08 -10.08
C HIS A 12 -17.19 -6.07 -9.96
N GLN A 13 -15.96 -5.59 -10.00
CA GLN A 13 -14.77 -6.41 -9.79
C GLN A 13 -14.72 -6.94 -8.34
N ILE A 14 -15.04 -6.11 -7.33
CA ILE A 14 -15.12 -6.58 -5.94
C ILE A 14 -16.17 -7.69 -5.78
N ILE A 15 -17.36 -7.54 -6.38
CA ILE A 15 -18.44 -8.55 -6.33
C ILE A 15 -18.01 -9.89 -6.94
N ARG A 16 -17.13 -9.87 -7.95
CA ARG A 16 -16.58 -11.08 -8.60
C ARG A 16 -15.41 -11.71 -7.84
N SER A 17 -14.91 -11.05 -6.81
CA SER A 17 -13.77 -11.50 -6.00
C SER A 17 -14.23 -12.11 -4.67
N GLU A 18 -13.27 -12.61 -3.88
CA GLU A 18 -13.52 -13.08 -2.51
C GLU A 18 -13.64 -11.93 -1.49
N LEU A 19 -13.36 -10.68 -1.91
CA LEU A 19 -13.43 -9.50 -1.05
C LEU A 19 -14.87 -9.09 -0.77
N LYS A 20 -15.12 -8.65 0.46
CA LYS A 20 -16.45 -8.17 0.88
C LYS A 20 -16.47 -6.66 0.90
N ILE A 21 -17.40 -6.05 0.14
CA ILE A 21 -17.61 -4.59 0.14
C ILE A 21 -17.85 -4.05 1.56
N SER A 22 -18.54 -4.80 2.42
CA SER A 22 -18.78 -4.41 3.83
C SER A 22 -17.52 -4.30 4.68
N GLN A 23 -16.37 -4.84 4.25
CA GLN A 23 -15.09 -4.70 4.94
C GLN A 23 -14.31 -3.46 4.49
N LEU A 24 -14.83 -2.69 3.52
CA LEU A 24 -14.21 -1.46 3.05
C LEU A 24 -14.26 -0.41 4.16
N SER A 25 -13.09 0.08 4.58
CA SER A 25 -13.02 1.13 5.60
C SER A 25 -12.25 2.36 5.14
N ARG A 26 -11.36 2.22 4.16
CA ARG A 26 -10.53 3.32 3.63
C ARG A 26 -10.34 3.22 2.13
N ILE A 27 -10.36 4.37 1.47
CA ILE A 27 -10.06 4.51 0.04
C ILE A 27 -8.99 5.60 -0.10
N PHE A 28 -7.94 5.35 -0.87
CA PHE A 28 -6.87 6.29 -1.15
C PHE A 28 -6.84 6.57 -2.66
N ILE A 29 -7.08 7.81 -3.06
CA ILE A 29 -7.13 8.24 -4.46
C ILE A 29 -5.85 8.97 -4.81
N THR A 30 -5.10 8.43 -5.77
CA THR A 30 -3.80 9.01 -6.18
C THR A 30 -3.96 10.36 -6.87
N HIS A 31 -4.90 10.45 -7.81
CA HIS A 31 -5.17 11.64 -8.60
C HIS A 31 -6.61 11.64 -9.17
N MET A 32 -7.04 12.76 -9.77
CA MET A 32 -8.44 12.98 -10.20
C MET A 32 -8.74 12.58 -11.66
N HIS A 33 -7.95 11.70 -12.29
CA HIS A 33 -8.34 11.16 -13.60
C HIS A 33 -9.48 10.15 -13.47
N GLY A 34 -10.32 10.06 -14.51
CA GLY A 34 -11.59 9.33 -14.46
C GLY A 34 -11.44 7.83 -14.24
N ASP A 35 -10.43 7.23 -14.85
CA ASP A 35 -10.03 5.83 -14.67
C ASP A 35 -9.54 5.51 -13.25
N HIS A 36 -9.34 6.51 -12.39
CA HIS A 36 -9.03 6.33 -10.97
C HIS A 36 -10.17 6.75 -10.03
N ILE A 37 -11.23 7.43 -10.50
CA ILE A 37 -12.29 7.97 -9.61
C ILE A 37 -13.74 7.68 -10.03
N PHE A 38 -14.00 7.33 -11.30
CA PHE A 38 -15.38 7.23 -11.80
C PHE A 38 -16.20 6.10 -11.14
N GLY A 39 -15.55 5.10 -10.57
CA GLY A 39 -16.23 4.06 -9.80
C GLY A 39 -16.59 4.47 -8.37
N LEU A 40 -16.03 5.57 -7.86
CA LEU A 40 -16.08 5.92 -6.44
C LEU A 40 -17.50 6.16 -5.95
N MET A 41 -18.29 6.97 -6.65
CA MET A 41 -19.67 7.26 -6.23
C MET A 41 -20.54 5.99 -6.23
N GLY A 42 -20.42 5.16 -7.28
CA GLY A 42 -21.15 3.89 -7.38
C GLY A 42 -20.78 2.93 -6.24
N LEU A 43 -19.49 2.77 -5.96
CA LEU A 43 -19.00 1.94 -4.86
C LEU A 43 -19.54 2.40 -3.51
N LEU A 44 -19.46 3.70 -3.21
CA LEU A 44 -19.95 4.28 -1.96
C LEU A 44 -21.47 4.12 -1.79
N ALA A 45 -22.24 4.30 -2.86
CA ALA A 45 -23.69 4.06 -2.84
C ALA A 45 -24.00 2.58 -2.52
N THR A 46 -23.28 1.66 -3.16
CA THR A 46 -23.44 0.21 -2.93
C THR A 46 -23.06 -0.21 -1.50
N CYS A 47 -22.03 0.41 -0.91
CA CYS A 47 -21.67 0.19 0.50
C CYS A 47 -22.85 0.46 1.45
N GLY A 48 -23.65 1.49 1.17
CA GLY A 48 -24.80 1.86 2.01
C GLY A 48 -25.96 0.86 1.94
N LEU A 49 -26.09 0.15 0.81
CA LEU A 49 -27.11 -0.88 0.60
C LEU A 49 -26.73 -2.23 1.20
N ALA A 50 -25.42 -2.53 1.29
CA ALA A 50 -24.91 -3.80 1.78
C ALA A 50 -25.08 -4.01 3.31
N GLY A 51 -25.35 -2.93 4.06
CA GLY A 51 -25.46 -2.94 5.53
C GLY A 51 -24.10 -3.10 6.24
N ASN A 52 -24.01 -2.63 7.49
CA ASN A 52 -22.84 -2.76 8.37
C ASN A 52 -21.56 -2.01 7.94
N VAL A 53 -21.71 -0.77 7.46
CA VAL A 53 -20.56 0.12 7.26
C VAL A 53 -20.52 1.10 8.43
N ASP A 54 -19.58 0.92 9.35
CA ASP A 54 -19.43 1.82 10.51
C ASP A 54 -18.98 3.22 10.09
N ARG A 55 -17.97 3.29 9.20
CA ARG A 55 -17.42 4.52 8.62
C ARG A 55 -16.53 4.19 7.42
N ILE A 56 -16.55 5.06 6.40
CA ILE A 56 -15.54 5.05 5.33
C ILE A 56 -14.80 6.38 5.34
N ASP A 57 -13.47 6.31 5.39
CA ASP A 57 -12.58 7.45 5.21
C ASP A 57 -12.00 7.43 3.78
N VAL A 58 -12.15 8.52 3.03
CA VAL A 58 -11.60 8.67 1.67
C VAL A 58 -10.51 9.72 1.69
N TYR A 59 -9.30 9.33 1.27
CA TYR A 59 -8.13 10.19 1.21
C TYR A 59 -7.82 10.49 -0.25
N GLY A 60 -7.53 11.73 -0.60
CA GLY A 60 -7.15 12.05 -1.97
C GLY A 60 -6.77 13.51 -2.19
N PRO A 61 -6.44 13.90 -3.43
CA PRO A 61 -5.98 15.25 -3.75
C PRO A 61 -7.08 16.30 -3.55
N PRO A 62 -6.73 17.60 -3.60
CA PRO A 62 -7.71 18.68 -3.67
C PRO A 62 -8.73 18.46 -4.79
N GLY A 63 -10.01 18.77 -4.55
CA GLY A 63 -11.11 18.56 -5.51
C GLY A 63 -11.92 17.27 -5.27
N LEU A 64 -11.41 16.32 -4.49
CA LEU A 64 -12.09 15.06 -4.22
C LEU A 64 -13.44 15.24 -3.48
N ASN A 65 -13.47 16.11 -2.47
CA ASN A 65 -14.69 16.35 -1.71
C ASN A 65 -15.75 17.06 -2.57
N GLU A 66 -15.33 18.03 -3.38
CA GLU A 66 -16.18 18.76 -4.32
C GLU A 66 -16.78 17.81 -5.37
N TYR A 67 -15.97 16.90 -5.91
CA TYR A 67 -16.42 15.85 -6.82
C TYR A 67 -17.53 14.98 -6.20
N LEU A 68 -17.29 14.47 -4.98
CA LEU A 68 -18.25 13.62 -4.28
C LEU A 68 -19.53 14.38 -3.93
N GLN A 69 -19.42 15.64 -3.48
CA GLN A 69 -20.57 16.49 -3.17
C GLN A 69 -21.39 16.82 -4.42
N ALA A 70 -20.74 17.11 -5.55
CA ALA A 70 -21.44 17.38 -6.80
C ALA A 70 -22.18 16.12 -7.28
N ALA A 71 -21.50 14.98 -7.33
CA ALA A 71 -22.10 13.72 -7.74
C ALA A 71 -23.30 13.37 -6.84
N SER A 72 -23.15 13.44 -5.50
CA SER A 72 -24.23 13.18 -4.54
C SER A 72 -25.42 14.14 -4.71
N ARG A 73 -25.15 15.43 -4.96
CA ARG A 73 -26.19 16.45 -5.19
C ARG A 73 -27.04 16.13 -6.42
N TYR A 74 -26.42 15.80 -7.54
CA TYR A 74 -27.13 15.55 -8.80
C TYR A 74 -27.74 14.15 -8.89
N SER A 75 -27.19 13.16 -8.17
CA SER A 75 -27.76 11.81 -8.08
C SER A 75 -28.79 11.65 -6.96
N HIS A 76 -29.00 12.69 -6.13
CA HIS A 76 -29.80 12.63 -4.90
C HIS A 76 -29.38 11.48 -3.95
N THR A 77 -28.10 11.13 -3.96
CA THR A 77 -27.57 10.04 -3.12
C THR A 77 -27.30 10.52 -1.71
N HIS A 78 -27.85 9.80 -0.74
CA HIS A 78 -27.61 10.00 0.69
C HIS A 78 -26.98 8.73 1.26
N PHE A 79 -25.85 8.86 1.94
CA PHE A 79 -25.18 7.71 2.56
C PHE A 79 -25.83 7.40 3.91
N SER A 80 -26.10 6.11 4.15
CA SER A 80 -26.64 5.59 5.41
C SER A 80 -25.59 5.47 6.53
N TYR A 81 -24.35 5.87 6.26
CA TYR A 81 -23.20 5.74 7.14
C TYR A 81 -22.31 7.00 7.09
N PRO A 82 -21.46 7.23 8.10
CA PRO A 82 -20.49 8.31 8.10
C PRO A 82 -19.44 8.16 6.98
N LEU A 83 -19.39 9.13 6.07
CA LEU A 83 -18.34 9.29 5.07
C LEU A 83 -17.48 10.51 5.44
N LYS A 84 -16.17 10.32 5.56
CA LYS A 84 -15.24 11.43 5.82
C LYS A 84 -14.20 11.53 4.70
N VAL A 85 -14.12 12.70 4.08
CA VAL A 85 -13.14 12.99 3.03
C VAL A 85 -11.97 13.77 3.62
N HIS A 86 -10.76 13.31 3.35
CA HIS A 86 -9.50 13.91 3.79
C HIS A 86 -8.70 14.36 2.56
N VAL A 87 -8.52 15.67 2.42
CA VAL A 87 -7.61 16.21 1.40
C VAL A 87 -6.18 16.00 1.88
N VAL A 88 -5.40 15.24 1.13
CA VAL A 88 -4.03 14.86 1.53
C VAL A 88 -3.00 15.93 1.18
N ARG A 89 -1.91 15.93 1.94
CA ARG A 89 -0.68 16.68 1.70
C ARG A 89 0.51 15.76 1.98
N PRO A 90 1.68 16.00 1.36
CA PRO A 90 2.87 15.18 1.61
C PRO A 90 3.16 15.01 3.11
N GLY A 91 3.48 13.80 3.52
CA GLY A 91 3.68 13.41 4.92
C GLY A 91 2.70 12.34 5.39
N ILE A 92 2.57 12.17 6.71
CA ILE A 92 1.67 11.18 7.31
C ILE A 92 0.23 11.66 7.19
N ILE A 93 -0.64 10.82 6.61
CA ILE A 93 -2.07 11.10 6.41
C ILE A 93 -2.97 10.25 7.28
N TYR A 94 -2.44 9.13 7.78
CA TYR A 94 -3.15 8.21 8.65
C TYR A 94 -2.16 7.49 9.57
N GLU A 95 -2.56 7.32 10.82
CA GLU A 95 -1.81 6.53 11.78
C GLU A 95 -2.78 5.92 12.81
N ASP A 96 -2.58 4.64 13.12
CA ASP A 96 -3.18 3.94 14.24
C ASP A 96 -2.13 3.09 14.99
N ASP A 97 -2.55 2.18 15.87
CA ASP A 97 -1.65 1.33 16.64
C ASP A 97 -0.89 0.29 15.78
N GLU A 98 -1.37 -0.02 14.57
CA GLU A 98 -0.82 -1.06 13.70
C GLU A 98 -0.15 -0.53 12.43
N PHE A 99 -0.59 0.62 11.90
CA PHE A 99 -0.17 1.13 10.60
C PHE A 99 0.05 2.64 10.60
N THR A 100 0.98 3.06 9.75
CA THR A 100 1.16 4.45 9.31
C THR A 100 1.02 4.49 7.80
N VAL A 101 0.23 5.43 7.28
CA VAL A 101 0.15 5.73 5.85
C VAL A 101 0.66 7.14 5.62
N SER A 102 1.61 7.26 4.70
CA SER A 102 2.14 8.53 4.23
C SER A 102 1.93 8.68 2.73
N CYS A 103 1.91 9.92 2.25
CA CYS A 103 1.93 10.20 0.81
C CYS A 103 3.04 11.17 0.45
N GLY A 104 3.43 11.14 -0.82
CA GLY A 104 4.43 12.01 -1.42
C GLY A 104 4.02 12.39 -2.84
N PRO A 105 4.48 13.54 -3.36
CA PRO A 105 4.12 13.97 -4.70
C PRO A 105 4.73 13.05 -5.76
N LEU A 106 3.96 12.79 -6.81
CA LEU A 106 4.42 12.13 -8.04
C LEU A 106 4.49 13.13 -9.19
N GLN A 107 5.12 12.75 -10.30
CA GLN A 107 5.27 13.59 -11.48
C GLN A 107 4.25 13.19 -12.55
N HIS A 108 3.10 13.86 -12.54
CA HIS A 108 2.01 13.60 -13.48
C HIS A 108 1.34 14.88 -14.00
N ARG A 109 0.40 14.75 -14.96
CA ARG A 109 -0.27 15.88 -15.63
C ARG A 109 -1.12 16.74 -14.70
N ILE A 110 -1.64 16.14 -13.64
CA ILE A 110 -2.37 16.81 -12.57
C ILE A 110 -1.74 16.46 -11.22
N THR A 111 -2.18 17.13 -10.15
CA THR A 111 -1.75 16.79 -8.78
C THR A 111 -1.95 15.30 -8.53
N ALA A 112 -0.85 14.60 -8.30
CA ALA A 112 -0.80 13.17 -8.08
C ALA A 112 0.06 12.83 -6.87
N PHE A 113 -0.37 11.81 -6.13
CA PHE A 113 0.33 11.31 -4.95
C PHE A 113 0.56 9.81 -5.06
N GLY A 114 1.73 9.38 -4.60
CA GLY A 114 1.99 8.00 -4.27
C GLY A 114 1.75 7.78 -2.78
N TYR A 115 1.46 6.55 -2.40
CA TYR A 115 1.18 6.18 -1.01
C TYR A 115 2.17 5.14 -0.52
N ARG A 116 2.59 5.28 0.73
CA ARG A 116 3.38 4.28 1.45
C ARG A 116 2.62 3.84 2.70
N VAL A 117 2.33 2.54 2.77
CA VAL A 117 1.73 1.88 3.93
C VAL A 117 2.83 1.14 4.68
N VAL A 118 2.99 1.46 5.96
CA VAL A 118 3.95 0.82 6.85
C VAL A 118 3.18 0.20 8.00
N GLU A 119 3.27 -1.12 8.13
CA GLU A 119 2.92 -1.79 9.39
C GLU A 119 3.96 -1.42 10.44
N LYS A 120 3.54 -1.10 11.66
CA LYS A 120 4.44 -0.80 12.77
C LYS A 120 5.19 -2.05 13.21
N ASP A 121 6.45 -1.85 13.57
CA ASP A 121 7.30 -2.90 14.12
C ASP A 121 6.67 -3.50 15.39
N ARG A 122 6.85 -4.80 15.58
CA ARG A 122 6.35 -5.52 16.75
C ARG A 122 7.52 -6.07 17.55
N SER A 123 7.38 -6.08 18.87
CA SER A 123 8.33 -6.81 19.72
C SER A 123 8.41 -8.26 19.28
N GLY A 124 9.62 -8.80 19.24
CA GLY A 124 9.86 -10.20 18.90
C GLY A 124 9.15 -11.17 19.85
N ARG A 125 9.16 -12.45 19.47
CA ARG A 125 8.57 -13.51 20.29
C ARG A 125 9.13 -13.47 21.71
N PHE A 126 8.24 -13.45 22.68
CA PHE A 126 8.60 -13.51 24.11
C PHE A 126 9.16 -14.89 24.47
N ASP A 127 10.33 -14.91 25.08
CA ASP A 127 11.01 -16.12 25.54
C ASP A 127 10.47 -16.55 26.92
N ILE A 128 9.42 -17.37 26.85
CA ILE A 128 8.75 -17.93 28.01
C ILE A 128 9.71 -18.79 28.85
N GLU A 129 10.63 -19.50 28.20
CA GLU A 129 11.53 -20.42 28.92
C GLU A 129 12.60 -19.64 29.68
N LYS A 130 13.14 -18.56 29.10
CA LYS A 130 14.02 -17.63 29.81
C LYS A 130 13.30 -16.91 30.96
N ALA A 131 12.04 -16.50 30.76
CA ALA A 131 11.24 -15.89 31.82
C ALA A 131 10.97 -16.86 32.99
N LYS A 132 10.67 -18.14 32.70
CA LYS A 132 10.55 -19.20 33.71
C LYS A 132 11.86 -19.48 34.43
N ALA A 133 12.98 -19.53 33.70
CA ALA A 133 14.30 -19.73 34.29
C ALA A 133 14.68 -18.59 35.25
N LEU A 134 14.24 -17.36 34.96
CA LEU A 134 14.35 -16.20 35.85
C LEU A 134 13.28 -16.18 36.96
N GLN A 135 12.45 -17.21 37.07
CA GLN A 135 11.37 -17.31 38.08
C GLN A 135 10.41 -16.11 38.05
N ILE A 136 10.13 -15.58 36.85
CA ILE A 136 9.16 -14.50 36.67
C ILE A 136 7.76 -15.11 36.67
N PRO A 137 6.85 -14.67 37.57
CA PRO A 137 5.52 -15.24 37.65
C PRO A 137 4.71 -14.93 36.37
N PRO A 138 3.95 -15.90 35.84
CA PRO A 138 3.10 -15.67 34.68
C PRO A 138 1.96 -14.69 35.02
N GLY A 139 1.51 -13.94 34.01
CA GLY A 139 0.39 -13.00 34.15
C GLY A 139 0.62 -11.70 33.42
N ARG A 140 0.04 -10.60 33.93
CA ARG A 140 0.13 -9.26 33.32
C ARG A 140 1.56 -8.80 33.07
N ILE A 141 2.50 -9.19 33.95
CA ILE A 141 3.93 -8.88 33.85
C ILE A 141 4.53 -9.37 32.53
N TYR A 142 4.10 -10.52 31.98
CA TYR A 142 4.60 -11.02 30.70
C TYR A 142 4.20 -10.11 29.54
N GLY A 143 2.99 -9.55 29.58
CA GLY A 143 2.54 -8.58 28.58
C GLY A 143 3.34 -7.27 28.63
N GLN A 144 3.70 -6.81 29.83
CA GLN A 144 4.55 -5.63 30.03
C GLN A 144 5.96 -5.87 29.51
N LEU A 145 6.60 -6.96 29.94
CA LEU A 145 7.93 -7.34 29.50
C LEU A 145 7.98 -7.60 27.98
N LYS A 146 6.93 -8.21 27.40
CA LYS A 146 6.82 -8.40 25.95
C LYS A 146 6.78 -7.07 25.19
N ARG A 147 6.21 -6.00 25.77
CA ARG A 147 6.24 -4.65 25.17
C ARG A 147 7.59 -3.95 25.36
N GLY A 148 8.60 -4.64 25.92
CA GLY A 148 9.90 -4.05 26.21
C GLY A 148 9.90 -3.14 27.44
N GLU A 149 8.84 -3.15 28.26
CA GLU A 149 8.80 -2.36 29.49
C GLU A 149 9.77 -2.95 30.52
N THR A 150 10.39 -2.08 31.33
CA THR A 150 11.15 -2.48 32.51
C THR A 150 10.20 -2.65 33.69
N VAL A 151 10.18 -3.84 34.30
CA VAL A 151 9.27 -4.19 35.41
C VAL A 151 10.04 -4.57 36.66
N THR A 152 9.67 -3.97 37.79
CA THR A 152 10.15 -4.39 39.11
C THR A 152 9.25 -5.50 39.66
N LEU A 153 9.83 -6.64 39.99
CA LEU A 153 9.15 -7.78 40.59
C LEU A 153 8.93 -7.57 42.09
N ASN A 154 8.04 -8.37 42.68
CA ASN A 154 7.74 -8.31 44.12
C ASN A 154 8.96 -8.62 45.01
N ASP A 155 9.97 -9.33 44.48
CA ASP A 155 11.23 -9.62 45.17
C ASP A 155 12.29 -8.53 45.00
N GLY A 156 11.93 -7.39 44.40
CA GLY A 156 12.79 -6.22 44.19
C GLY A 156 13.68 -6.30 42.96
N ARG A 157 13.70 -7.41 42.20
CA ARG A 157 14.46 -7.50 40.95
C ARG A 157 13.85 -6.61 39.88
N VAL A 158 14.69 -5.90 39.13
CA VAL A 158 14.29 -5.08 37.98
C VAL A 158 14.61 -5.85 36.70
N ILE A 159 13.59 -6.14 35.91
CA ILE A 159 13.72 -6.92 34.67
C ILE A 159 13.46 -6.01 33.48
N ASP A 160 14.41 -5.95 32.57
CA ASP A 160 14.27 -5.31 31.27
C ASP A 160 13.61 -6.29 30.28
N GLY A 161 12.40 -5.95 29.83
CA GLY A 161 11.62 -6.76 28.91
C GLY A 161 12.28 -7.01 27.55
N THR A 162 13.17 -6.11 27.10
CA THR A 162 13.89 -6.27 25.84
C THR A 162 14.83 -7.48 25.84
N GLN A 163 15.32 -7.89 27.01
CA GLN A 163 16.17 -9.07 27.17
C GLN A 163 15.39 -10.40 27.08
N LEU A 164 14.06 -10.34 27.15
CA LEU A 164 13.16 -11.48 27.11
C LEU A 164 12.41 -11.60 25.78
N CYS A 165 12.70 -10.73 24.83
CA CYS A 165 12.12 -10.78 23.50
C CYS A 165 13.19 -11.16 22.48
N GLY A 166 12.80 -11.94 21.47
CA GLY A 166 13.59 -12.09 20.26
C GLY A 166 13.77 -10.76 19.51
N PRO A 167 14.48 -10.75 18.38
CA PRO A 167 14.66 -9.54 17.58
C PRO A 167 13.31 -8.96 17.15
N THR A 168 13.30 -7.63 16.99
CA THR A 168 12.12 -6.89 16.52
C THR A 168 11.61 -7.47 15.19
N GLU A 169 10.32 -7.77 15.16
CA GLU A 169 9.64 -8.15 13.93
C GLU A 169 9.35 -6.88 13.13
N ILE A 170 10.19 -6.64 12.11
CA ILE A 170 10.06 -5.49 11.22
C ILE A 170 8.70 -5.57 10.51
N GLY A 171 7.96 -4.48 10.58
CA GLY A 171 6.65 -4.35 9.95
C GLY A 171 6.78 -4.28 8.42
N ARG A 172 5.76 -4.80 7.74
CA ARG A 172 5.70 -4.83 6.28
C ARG A 172 5.49 -3.44 5.70
N LYS A 173 6.08 -3.20 4.52
CA LYS A 173 6.09 -1.91 3.82
C LYS A 173 5.59 -2.10 2.39
N ILE A 174 4.56 -1.36 2.01
CA ILE A 174 4.03 -1.35 0.63
C ILE A 174 4.08 0.09 0.11
N ALA A 175 4.55 0.27 -1.11
CA ALA A 175 4.44 1.53 -1.84
C ALA A 175 3.54 1.36 -3.06
N TYR A 176 2.65 2.32 -3.29
CA TYR A 176 1.72 2.38 -4.42
C TYR A 176 1.97 3.69 -5.17
N CYS A 177 2.66 3.60 -6.30
CA CYS A 177 3.06 4.72 -7.15
C CYS A 177 2.57 4.46 -8.58
N THR A 178 1.31 4.79 -8.86
CA THR A 178 0.75 4.72 -10.22
C THR A 178 1.10 5.99 -11.00
N ASP A 179 0.34 6.31 -12.04
CA ASP A 179 0.40 7.51 -12.90
C ASP A 179 1.48 8.52 -12.56
N THR A 180 2.67 8.27 -13.11
CA THR A 180 3.87 9.08 -12.93
C THR A 180 4.89 8.74 -14.00
N VAL A 181 5.63 9.73 -14.48
CA VAL A 181 6.96 9.47 -15.06
C VAL A 181 7.95 9.18 -13.92
N PHE A 182 9.11 8.60 -14.23
CA PHE A 182 10.20 8.44 -13.27
C PHE A 182 10.42 9.73 -12.46
N CYS A 183 10.38 9.63 -11.13
CA CYS A 183 10.60 10.75 -10.24
C CYS A 183 11.17 10.28 -8.89
N GLU A 184 11.93 11.16 -8.23
CA GLU A 184 12.52 10.88 -6.91
C GLU A 184 11.46 10.62 -5.84
N GLY A 185 10.30 11.27 -5.92
CA GLY A 185 9.20 11.04 -4.97
C GLY A 185 8.73 9.58 -4.95
N ALA A 186 8.71 8.90 -6.11
CA ALA A 186 8.40 7.48 -6.19
C ALA A 186 9.50 6.61 -5.55
N VAL A 187 10.77 6.97 -5.75
CA VAL A 187 11.93 6.29 -5.14
C VAL A 187 11.88 6.41 -3.62
N GLU A 188 11.70 7.62 -3.09
CA GLU A 188 11.61 7.91 -1.66
C GLU A 188 10.45 7.16 -0.99
N LEU A 189 9.26 7.19 -1.59
CA LEU A 189 8.09 6.44 -1.09
C LEU A 189 8.33 4.93 -1.09
N ALA A 190 9.08 4.42 -2.06
CA ALA A 190 9.37 3.00 -2.22
C ALA A 190 10.58 2.52 -1.42
N GLN A 191 11.29 3.41 -0.70
CA GLN A 191 12.55 3.07 -0.04
C GLN A 191 12.40 1.85 0.89
N ASP A 192 13.16 0.78 0.62
CA ASP A 192 13.09 -0.49 1.35
C ASP A 192 11.66 -1.06 1.46
N ALA A 193 10.80 -0.82 0.47
CA ALA A 193 9.46 -1.42 0.44
C ALA A 193 9.55 -2.92 0.16
N ASP A 194 8.75 -3.73 0.87
CA ASP A 194 8.62 -5.16 0.56
C ASP A 194 8.01 -5.36 -0.82
N VAL A 195 7.07 -4.49 -1.16
CA VAL A 195 6.41 -4.46 -2.47
C VAL A 195 6.25 -3.01 -2.91
N LEU A 196 6.77 -2.72 -4.10
CA LEU A 196 6.42 -1.53 -4.87
C LEU A 196 5.41 -1.93 -5.95
N ILE A 197 4.23 -1.32 -5.93
CA ILE A 197 3.27 -1.35 -7.03
C ILE A 197 3.51 -0.09 -7.86
N HIS A 198 3.88 -0.26 -9.12
CA HIS A 198 4.22 0.85 -10.01
C HIS A 198 3.50 0.74 -11.35
N GLU A 199 3.11 1.88 -11.94
CA GLU A 199 2.63 1.87 -13.32
C GLU A 199 3.74 1.50 -14.31
N ALA A 200 3.37 0.82 -15.39
CA ALA A 200 4.24 0.52 -16.52
C ALA A 200 3.44 0.66 -17.81
N THR A 201 2.88 1.85 -18.04
CA THR A 201 1.97 2.12 -19.16
C THR A 201 2.63 1.88 -20.52
N PHE A 202 3.96 2.04 -20.62
CA PHE A 202 4.73 1.96 -21.85
C PHE A 202 5.85 0.91 -21.81
N ALA A 203 6.18 0.30 -22.94
CA ALA A 203 7.41 -0.45 -23.14
C ALA A 203 8.59 0.52 -23.29
N HIS A 204 9.81 0.02 -23.17
CA HIS A 204 11.02 0.85 -23.27
C HIS A 204 11.10 1.63 -24.59
N GLN A 205 10.77 0.98 -25.71
CA GLN A 205 10.82 1.59 -27.05
C GLN A 205 9.86 2.80 -27.20
N ASP A 206 8.82 2.90 -26.37
CA ASP A 206 7.83 3.97 -26.40
C ASP A 206 8.11 5.07 -25.36
N ALA A 207 9.38 5.21 -24.92
CA ALA A 207 9.78 6.17 -23.89
C ALA A 207 9.36 7.61 -24.20
N ASP A 208 9.48 8.06 -25.45
CA ASP A 208 9.06 9.41 -25.84
C ASP A 208 7.56 9.65 -25.56
N MET A 209 6.73 8.63 -25.80
CA MET A 209 5.29 8.71 -25.52
C MET A 209 5.02 8.71 -24.01
N ALA A 210 5.78 7.92 -23.25
CA ALA A 210 5.71 7.90 -21.80
C ALA A 210 6.02 9.30 -21.21
N PHE A 211 7.12 9.92 -21.65
CA PHE A 211 7.51 11.28 -21.22
C PHE A 211 6.46 12.33 -21.59
N GLN A 212 5.96 12.32 -22.82
CA GLN A 212 4.96 13.29 -23.28
C GLN A 212 3.64 13.19 -22.48
N ARG A 213 3.28 11.99 -22.06
CA ARG A 213 2.04 11.74 -21.30
C ARG A 213 2.24 11.73 -19.79
N LEU A 214 3.47 11.91 -19.32
CA LEU A 214 3.91 11.82 -17.91
C LEU A 214 3.53 10.48 -17.28
N HIS A 215 3.83 9.40 -18.00
CA HIS A 215 3.73 8.02 -17.54
C HIS A 215 5.11 7.35 -17.56
N SER A 216 5.17 6.14 -17.01
CA SER A 216 6.40 5.36 -16.94
C SER A 216 6.49 4.29 -18.01
N THR A 217 7.73 3.99 -18.40
CA THR A 217 8.05 2.74 -19.07
C THR A 217 8.26 1.62 -18.04
N THR A 218 8.21 0.37 -18.50
CA THR A 218 8.68 -0.82 -17.78
C THR A 218 10.07 -0.63 -17.17
N THR A 219 11.00 -0.07 -17.95
CA THR A 219 12.38 0.18 -17.49
C THR A 219 12.46 1.24 -16.41
N MET A 220 11.64 2.29 -16.49
CA MET A 220 11.54 3.31 -15.45
C MET A 220 10.99 2.73 -14.14
N ALA A 221 9.94 1.92 -14.21
CA ALA A 221 9.40 1.23 -13.02
C ALA A 221 10.44 0.32 -12.36
N ALA A 222 11.20 -0.44 -13.17
CA ALA A 222 12.29 -1.29 -12.68
C ALA A 222 13.46 -0.48 -12.07
N GLN A 223 13.79 0.67 -12.67
CA GLN A 223 14.79 1.60 -12.13
C GLN A 223 14.35 2.21 -10.81
N THR A 224 13.07 2.59 -10.67
CA THR A 224 12.50 3.07 -9.40
C THR A 224 12.63 2.00 -8.32
N ALA A 225 12.25 0.75 -8.63
CA ALA A 225 12.36 -0.36 -7.69
C ALA A 225 13.81 -0.61 -7.25
N LEU A 226 14.74 -0.60 -8.21
CA LEU A 226 16.17 -0.77 -7.95
C LEU A 226 16.75 0.37 -7.11
N GLY A 227 16.47 1.62 -7.47
CA GLY A 227 16.95 2.81 -6.76
C GLY A 227 16.42 2.90 -5.33
N ALA A 228 15.18 2.47 -5.12
CA ALA A 228 14.56 2.44 -3.80
C ALA A 228 15.04 1.28 -2.91
N GLY A 229 15.78 0.31 -3.47
CA GLY A 229 16.06 -0.94 -2.76
C GLY A 229 14.79 -1.71 -2.38
N ALA A 230 13.75 -1.64 -3.21
CA ALA A 230 12.53 -2.40 -3.01
C ALA A 230 12.83 -3.91 -3.14
N HIS A 231 12.05 -4.75 -2.46
CA HIS A 231 12.27 -6.21 -2.47
C HIS A 231 11.49 -6.92 -3.57
N ARG A 232 10.43 -6.31 -4.07
CA ARG A 232 9.64 -6.79 -5.20
C ARG A 232 8.94 -5.63 -5.93
N LEU A 233 8.85 -5.73 -7.25
CA LEU A 233 8.10 -4.82 -8.10
C LEU A 233 6.88 -5.56 -8.67
N ILE A 234 5.70 -4.94 -8.57
CA ILE A 234 4.49 -5.38 -9.24
C ILE A 234 4.09 -4.28 -10.22
N MET A 235 4.20 -4.57 -11.52
CA MET A 235 3.81 -3.64 -12.57
C MET A 235 2.30 -3.71 -12.82
N THR A 236 1.68 -2.55 -13.08
CA THR A 236 0.26 -2.43 -13.42
C THR A 236 0.02 -1.27 -14.40
N HIS A 237 -1.25 -0.94 -14.67
CA HIS A 237 -1.68 0.20 -15.49
C HIS A 237 -1.13 0.13 -16.92
N PHE A 238 -1.29 -1.03 -17.56
CA PHE A 238 -0.75 -1.28 -18.90
C PHE A 238 -1.59 -0.63 -19.99
N SER A 239 -0.93 -0.10 -21.01
CA SER A 239 -1.67 0.38 -22.18
C SER A 239 -2.33 -0.78 -22.94
N PRO A 240 -3.59 -0.63 -23.39
CA PRO A 240 -4.26 -1.61 -24.25
C PRO A 240 -3.52 -1.93 -25.56
N ARG A 241 -2.52 -1.11 -25.95
CA ARG A 241 -1.66 -1.35 -27.12
C ARG A 241 -0.84 -2.63 -27.02
N TYR A 242 -0.63 -3.17 -25.82
CA TYR A 242 0.11 -4.43 -25.61
C TYR A 242 -0.82 -5.62 -25.38
N ALA A 243 -2.09 -5.50 -25.80
CA ALA A 243 -3.03 -6.61 -25.79
C ALA A 243 -2.49 -7.80 -26.63
N PRO A 244 -2.90 -9.04 -26.33
CA PRO A 244 -2.47 -10.22 -27.07
C PRO A 244 -2.71 -10.08 -28.58
N GLY A 245 -1.74 -10.49 -29.39
CA GLY A 245 -1.79 -10.41 -30.86
C GLY A 245 -1.15 -9.16 -31.46
N ASN A 246 -0.62 -8.25 -30.64
CA ASN A 246 0.19 -7.11 -31.09
C ASN A 246 1.66 -7.49 -31.25
N SER A 247 2.45 -6.60 -31.86
CA SER A 247 3.89 -6.80 -32.08
C SER A 247 4.70 -6.85 -30.79
N VAL A 248 4.25 -6.11 -29.77
CA VAL A 248 4.77 -6.13 -28.40
C VAL A 248 3.61 -6.47 -27.48
N GLU A 249 3.82 -7.43 -26.61
CA GLU A 249 2.82 -7.93 -25.67
C GLU A 249 3.30 -7.75 -24.23
N LEU A 250 2.39 -7.92 -23.26
CA LEU A 250 2.73 -7.82 -21.84
C LEU A 250 3.92 -8.71 -21.43
N LYS A 251 4.09 -9.89 -22.03
CA LYS A 251 5.24 -10.76 -21.75
C LYS A 251 6.57 -10.07 -22.06
N ASP A 252 6.62 -9.26 -23.11
CA ASP A 252 7.84 -8.55 -23.53
C ASP A 252 8.15 -7.43 -22.53
N LEU A 253 7.12 -6.71 -22.08
CA LEU A 253 7.22 -5.72 -21.01
C LEU A 253 7.80 -6.31 -19.72
N LEU A 254 7.37 -7.53 -19.34
CA LEU A 254 7.92 -8.23 -18.18
C LEU A 254 9.40 -8.60 -18.36
N HIS A 255 9.81 -9.00 -19.56
CA HIS A 255 11.22 -9.30 -19.84
C HIS A 255 12.09 -8.03 -19.73
N GLU A 256 11.62 -6.89 -20.25
CA GLU A 256 12.30 -5.60 -20.13
C GLU A 256 12.55 -5.22 -18.67
N ALA A 257 11.51 -5.28 -17.83
CA ALA A 257 11.62 -4.93 -16.42
C ALA A 257 12.53 -5.90 -15.65
N ARG A 258 12.41 -7.22 -15.91
CA ARG A 258 13.24 -8.25 -15.25
C ARG A 258 14.72 -8.18 -15.62
N ALA A 259 15.06 -7.60 -16.77
CA ALA A 259 16.46 -7.35 -17.13
C ALA A 259 17.15 -6.34 -16.19
N ILE A 260 16.39 -5.43 -15.58
CA ILE A 260 16.88 -4.43 -14.63
C ILE A 260 16.62 -4.86 -13.18
N PHE A 261 15.41 -5.37 -12.91
CA PHE A 261 14.98 -5.77 -11.58
C PHE A 261 14.33 -7.18 -11.63
N PRO A 262 15.11 -8.26 -11.42
CA PRO A 262 14.63 -9.63 -11.62
C PRO A 262 13.39 -10.03 -10.80
N LYS A 263 13.23 -9.45 -9.60
CA LYS A 263 12.08 -9.69 -8.71
C LYS A 263 10.86 -8.85 -9.12
N THR A 264 10.47 -8.98 -10.38
CA THR A 264 9.31 -8.27 -10.97
C THR A 264 8.21 -9.25 -11.33
N ASP A 265 6.97 -8.88 -11.00
CA ASP A 265 5.74 -9.54 -11.44
C ASP A 265 4.85 -8.55 -12.19
N MET A 266 3.91 -9.07 -12.98
CA MET A 266 2.86 -8.28 -13.60
C MET A 266 1.52 -8.56 -12.94
N ALA A 267 0.83 -7.50 -12.54
CA ALA A 267 -0.55 -7.58 -12.14
C ALA A 267 -1.44 -7.96 -13.33
N TYR A 268 -2.56 -8.57 -13.02
CA TYR A 268 -3.69 -8.78 -13.93
C TYR A 268 -4.95 -8.77 -13.06
N ASP A 269 -6.12 -8.66 -13.67
CA ASP A 269 -7.38 -8.67 -12.92
C ASP A 269 -7.47 -9.89 -12.00
N PHE A 270 -7.80 -9.67 -10.73
CA PHE A 270 -7.85 -10.68 -9.66
C PHE A 270 -6.50 -11.29 -9.24
N PHE A 271 -5.37 -10.75 -9.70
CA PHE A 271 -4.06 -11.10 -9.18
C PHE A 271 -3.98 -10.84 -7.67
N THR A 272 -3.55 -11.85 -6.92
CA THR A 272 -3.36 -11.76 -5.46
C THR A 272 -1.91 -12.01 -5.14
N TYR A 273 -1.34 -11.14 -4.29
CA TYR A 273 0.02 -11.28 -3.77
C TYR A 273 0.01 -11.14 -2.25
N GLU A 274 0.49 -12.15 -1.55
CA GLU A 274 0.73 -12.08 -0.12
C GLU A 274 2.06 -11.35 0.14
N VAL A 275 2.04 -10.32 1.00
CA VAL A 275 3.27 -9.66 1.47
C VAL A 275 3.79 -10.41 2.69
N PRO A 276 4.82 -11.28 2.55
CA PRO A 276 5.34 -12.05 3.67
C PRO A 276 6.06 -11.12 4.65
N ARG A 277 6.07 -11.47 5.93
CA ARG A 277 7.00 -10.85 6.87
C ARG A 277 8.42 -11.28 6.54
N ARG A 278 9.36 -10.34 6.57
CA ARG A 278 10.79 -10.65 6.48
C ARG A 278 11.18 -11.59 7.61
N ARG A 279 11.81 -12.72 7.28
CA ARG A 279 12.40 -13.62 8.29
C ARG A 279 13.84 -13.20 8.58
N GLU A 280 14.37 -13.49 9.76
CA GLU A 280 15.72 -13.12 10.24
C GLU A 280 16.85 -13.31 9.21
N VAL A 281 16.77 -14.37 8.40
CA VAL A 281 17.79 -14.73 7.39
C VAL A 281 17.84 -13.74 6.21
N GLU A 282 16.74 -13.03 5.93
CA GLU A 282 16.67 -12.05 4.84
C GLU A 282 17.15 -10.66 5.28
N LEU A 283 16.88 -10.28 6.54
CA LEU A 283 17.34 -9.01 7.11
C LEU A 283 18.87 -8.94 7.25
N THR A 284 19.51 -10.07 7.57
CA THR A 284 20.97 -10.15 7.67
C THR A 284 21.69 -10.05 6.32
N LYS A 285 21.01 -10.39 5.21
CA LYS A 285 21.58 -10.26 3.85
C LYS A 285 21.47 -8.85 3.27
N ALA A 286 20.52 -8.03 3.76
CA ALA A 286 20.32 -6.66 3.31
C ALA A 286 21.22 -5.63 4.05
N GLY A 287 21.97 -6.06 5.07
CA GLY A 287 22.85 -5.24 5.89
C GLY A 287 24.34 -5.51 5.66
N VAL A 288 24.81 -5.47 4.40
CA VAL A 288 26.23 -5.36 4.05
C VAL A 288 26.45 -4.08 3.25
#